data_AF-A0A6G2IGG4-F1
#
_entry.id   AF-A0A6G2IGG4-F1
#
_cell.length_a   1.000
_cell.length_b   1.000
_cell.length_c   1.000
_cell.angle_alpha   90.00
_cell.angle_beta   90.00
_cell.angle_gamma   90.00
#
_symmetry.space_group_name_H-M   'P 1'
#
loop_
_entity.id
_entity.type
_entity.pdbx_description
1 polymer ?
#
loop_
_entity_poly.entity_id
_entity_poly.type
_entity_poly.pdbx_seq_one_letter_code
_entity_poly.pdbx_strand_id
1 'polypeptide(L)'
;MAQTTDLQPGVTRPLTEEQRVMAGWVLGTIADKYAAEDPTTPVDLLDFPIRVGATAYTLVGMSCRGGLANVARAARAEAGEVEDGLTRGELALRLRRAAERLGCEWDDNGPMIPRIPIPGPRRSPENPQGVTQ
;
A
#
# COMPACT_ATOMS: atom_id res chain seq x y z
N MET A 1 -34.82 -12.02 36.76
CA MET A 1 -33.72 -11.06 36.94
C MET A 1 -33.01 -10.96 35.61
N ALA A 2 -33.23 -9.88 34.86
CA ALA A 2 -32.65 -9.69 33.53
C ALA A 2 -31.24 -9.10 33.70
N GLN A 3 -30.21 -9.81 33.26
CA GLN A 3 -28.88 -9.24 33.09
C GLN A 3 -28.90 -8.36 31.84
N THR A 4 -29.21 -7.09 32.03
CA THR A 4 -28.99 -6.06 31.00
C THR A 4 -27.49 -5.98 30.77
N THR A 5 -27.05 -6.48 29.62
CA THR A 5 -25.66 -6.36 29.19
C THR A 5 -25.47 -4.96 28.64
N ASP A 6 -25.26 -3.98 29.52
CA ASP A 6 -24.86 -2.64 29.11
C ASP A 6 -23.46 -2.72 28.50
N LEU A 7 -23.41 -2.78 27.17
CA LEU A 7 -22.20 -2.54 26.40
C LEU A 7 -21.76 -1.10 26.67
N GLN A 8 -20.76 -0.91 27.53
CA GLN A 8 -20.20 0.41 27.78
C GLN A 8 -19.66 1.01 26.47
N PRO A 9 -20.21 2.15 26.01
CA PRO A 9 -19.65 2.86 24.86
C PRO A 9 -18.37 3.55 25.32
N GLY A 10 -17.22 2.92 25.08
CA GLY A 10 -15.94 3.54 25.44
C GLY A 10 -14.75 2.60 25.51
N VAL A 11 -14.95 1.28 25.57
CA VAL A 11 -13.82 0.34 25.52
C VAL A 11 -13.41 0.14 24.07
N THR A 12 -12.52 1.01 23.57
CA THR A 12 -11.77 0.73 22.35
C THR A 12 -10.95 -0.53 22.60
N ARG A 13 -11.42 -1.65 22.06
CA ARG A 13 -10.59 -2.87 22.03
C ARG A 13 -9.26 -2.52 21.36
N PRO A 14 -8.12 -2.97 21.93
CA PRO A 14 -6.83 -2.77 21.30
C PRO A 14 -6.85 -3.37 19.89
N LEU A 15 -6.21 -2.69 18.94
CA LEU A 15 -6.02 -3.19 17.59
C LEU A 15 -5.31 -4.54 17.65
N THR A 16 -5.84 -5.53 16.94
CA THR A 16 -5.10 -6.78 16.71
C THR A 16 -3.88 -6.49 15.84
N GLU A 17 -2.83 -7.30 15.97
CA GLU A 17 -1.63 -7.20 15.14
C GLU A 17 -1.96 -7.21 13.63
N GLU A 18 -2.86 -8.10 13.22
CA GLU A 18 -3.36 -8.18 11.84
C GLU A 18 -3.97 -6.85 11.38
N GLN A 19 -4.84 -6.24 12.19
CA GLN A 19 -5.44 -4.94 11.87
C GLN A 19 -4.41 -3.81 11.81
N ARG A 20 -3.35 -3.87 12.64
CA ARG A 20 -2.26 -2.90 12.61
C ARG A 20 -1.49 -2.99 11.29
N VAL A 21 -1.08 -4.19 10.92
CA VAL A 21 -0.38 -4.46 9.66
C VAL A 21 -1.25 -4.07 8.46
N MET A 22 -2.54 -4.40 8.47
CA MET A 22 -3.48 -4.01 7.41
C MET A 22 -3.66 -2.50 7.30
N ALA A 23 -3.63 -1.76 8.42
CA ALA A 23 -3.62 -0.30 8.37
C ALA A 23 -2.33 0.22 7.70
N GLY A 24 -1.20 -0.44 7.95
CA GLY A 24 0.06 -0.17 7.23
C GLY A 24 -0.08 -0.38 5.72
N TRP A 25 -0.66 -1.51 5.29
CA TRP A 25 -0.91 -1.78 3.86
C TRP A 25 -1.83 -0.74 3.20
N VAL A 26 -2.84 -0.25 3.92
CA VAL A 26 -3.71 0.84 3.44
C VAL A 26 -2.90 2.11 3.17
N LEU A 27 -2.08 2.53 4.13
CA LEU A 27 -1.27 3.73 3.98
C LEU A 27 -0.22 3.58 2.88
N GLY A 28 0.42 2.41 2.80
CA GLY A 28 1.35 2.05 1.74
C GLY A 28 0.78 2.16 0.34
N THR A 29 -0.38 1.52 0.14
CA THR A 29 -1.07 1.51 -1.15
C THR A 29 -1.44 2.93 -1.61
N ILE A 30 -1.86 3.79 -0.68
CA ILE A 30 -2.17 5.19 -0.99
C ILE A 30 -0.90 5.96 -1.31
N ALA A 31 0.17 5.74 -0.55
CA ALA A 31 1.45 6.38 -0.77
C ALA A 31 2.01 6.05 -2.16
N ASP A 32 1.94 4.78 -2.59
CA ASP A 32 2.39 4.36 -3.91
C ASP A 32 1.61 5.06 -5.03
N LYS A 33 0.28 5.14 -4.89
CA LYS A 33 -0.56 5.87 -5.84
C LYS A 33 -0.22 7.36 -5.89
N TYR A 34 -0.07 8.01 -4.73
CA TYR A 34 0.28 9.43 -4.68
C TYR A 34 1.68 9.74 -5.19
N ALA A 35 2.63 8.82 -5.03
CA ALA A 35 3.97 8.95 -5.60
C ALA A 35 3.96 8.77 -7.13
N ALA A 36 3.10 7.89 -7.66
CA ALA A 36 3.01 7.60 -9.09
C ALA A 36 2.13 8.59 -9.87
N GLU A 37 1.06 9.11 -9.26
CA GLU A 37 0.00 9.87 -9.93
C GLU A 37 -0.03 11.34 -9.47
N ASP A 38 0.56 12.21 -10.30
CA ASP A 38 0.61 13.66 -10.11
C ASP A 38 1.15 14.09 -8.73
N PRO A 39 2.41 13.75 -8.38
CA PRO A 39 2.95 13.95 -7.03
C PRO A 39 3.02 15.42 -6.61
N THR A 40 3.05 16.36 -7.55
CA THR A 40 3.09 17.81 -7.27
C THR A 40 1.70 18.39 -7.02
N THR A 41 0.63 17.64 -7.25
CA THR A 41 -0.74 18.11 -7.04
C THR A 41 -1.04 18.20 -5.54
N PRO A 42 -1.68 19.28 -5.06
CA PRO A 42 -2.16 19.35 -3.68
C PRO A 42 -3.12 18.22 -3.33
N VAL A 43 -3.04 17.74 -2.10
CA VAL A 43 -3.98 16.74 -1.58
C VAL A 43 -5.30 17.43 -1.28
N ASP A 44 -6.39 16.88 -1.82
CA ASP A 44 -7.73 17.28 -1.41
C ASP A 44 -8.03 16.67 -0.02
N LEU A 45 -8.31 17.54 0.95
CA LEU A 45 -8.57 17.18 2.34
C LEU A 45 -9.83 16.31 2.52
N LEU A 46 -10.78 16.38 1.60
CA LEU A 46 -11.98 15.53 1.57
C LEU A 46 -11.71 14.20 0.85
N ASP A 47 -10.86 14.20 -0.17
CA ASP A 47 -10.51 13.00 -0.95
C ASP A 47 -9.68 12.01 -0.11
N PHE A 48 -8.73 12.50 0.70
CA PHE A 48 -7.88 11.63 1.51
C PHE A 48 -8.66 10.67 2.44
N PRO A 49 -9.61 11.13 3.28
CA PRO A 49 -10.50 10.23 4.04
C PRO A 49 -11.16 9.14 3.21
N ILE A 50 -11.68 9.54 2.04
CA ILE A 50 -12.42 8.65 1.14
C ILE A 50 -11.49 7.57 0.61
N ARG A 51 -10.27 7.94 0.19
CA ARG A 51 -9.25 6.99 -0.26
C ARG A 51 -8.82 6.01 0.82
N VAL A 52 -8.69 6.45 2.07
CA VAL A 52 -8.39 5.54 3.19
C VAL A 52 -9.51 4.53 3.36
N GLY A 53 -10.77 4.98 3.37
CA GLY A 53 -11.93 4.08 3.45
C GLY A 53 -12.01 3.10 2.28
N ALA A 54 -11.86 3.59 1.04
CA ALA A 54 -11.92 2.78 -0.17
C ALA A 54 -10.78 1.75 -0.26
N THR A 55 -9.57 2.14 0.13
CA THR A 55 -8.41 1.24 0.13
C THR A 55 -8.55 0.19 1.23
N ALA A 56 -8.99 0.57 2.42
CA ALA A 56 -9.29 -0.37 3.50
C ALA A 56 -10.38 -1.37 3.08
N TYR A 57 -11.42 -0.91 2.38
CA TYR A 57 -12.48 -1.77 1.85
C TYR A 57 -11.93 -2.77 0.83
N THR A 58 -11.04 -2.32 -0.06
CA THR A 58 -10.41 -3.17 -1.08
C THR A 58 -9.54 -4.26 -0.46
N LEU A 59 -8.78 -3.93 0.58
CA LEU A 59 -7.82 -4.85 1.20
C LEU A 59 -8.45 -5.82 2.22
N VAL A 60 -9.41 -5.34 3.03
CA VAL A 60 -10.04 -6.13 4.10
C VAL A 60 -11.35 -6.79 3.65
N GLY A 61 -11.96 -6.29 2.58
CA GLY A 61 -13.25 -6.75 2.07
C GLY A 61 -14.43 -6.43 3.00
N MET A 62 -15.60 -6.99 2.67
CA MET A 62 -16.83 -6.89 3.47
C MET A 62 -16.79 -7.81 4.70
N SER A 63 -15.92 -7.55 5.67
CA SER A 63 -15.97 -8.31 6.93
C SER A 63 -16.98 -7.69 7.90
N CYS A 64 -18.09 -8.40 8.17
CA CYS A 64 -19.13 -7.97 9.12
C CYS A 64 -18.64 -7.89 10.59
N ARG A 65 -17.38 -8.24 10.86
CA ARG A 65 -16.80 -8.27 12.22
C ARG A 65 -16.14 -6.95 12.65
N GLY A 66 -16.38 -5.85 11.93
CA GLY A 66 -15.90 -4.51 12.30
C GLY A 66 -14.40 -4.28 12.06
N GLY A 67 -13.71 -5.22 11.40
CA GLY A 67 -12.28 -5.08 11.09
C GLY A 67 -11.99 -3.88 10.19
N LEU A 68 -12.86 -3.63 9.20
CA LEU A 68 -12.72 -2.51 8.27
C LEU A 68 -12.66 -1.15 8.97
N ALA A 69 -13.64 -0.89 9.85
CA ALA A 69 -13.72 0.39 10.55
C ALA A 69 -12.52 0.62 11.48
N ASN A 70 -12.03 -0.44 12.13
CA ASN A 70 -10.85 -0.35 12.98
C ASN A 70 -9.57 -0.12 12.17
N VAL A 71 -9.41 -0.79 11.03
CA VAL A 71 -8.29 -0.61 10.11
C VAL A 71 -8.27 0.81 9.53
N ALA A 72 -9.41 1.31 9.03
CA ALA A 72 -9.50 2.66 8.49
C ALA A 72 -9.23 3.73 9.56
N ARG A 73 -9.74 3.53 10.78
CA ARG A 73 -9.47 4.43 11.91
C ARG A 73 -7.99 4.42 12.31
N ALA A 74 -7.38 3.24 12.38
CA ALA A 74 -5.96 3.10 12.69
C ALA A 74 -5.08 3.77 11.64
N ALA A 75 -5.36 3.54 10.36
CA ALA A 75 -4.66 4.18 9.25
C ALA A 75 -4.77 5.71 9.32
N ARG A 76 -5.98 6.25 9.57
CA ARG A 76 -6.18 7.70 9.76
C ARG A 76 -5.41 8.26 10.95
N ALA A 77 -5.43 7.56 12.08
CA ALA A 77 -4.72 7.99 13.28
C ALA A 77 -3.21 8.05 13.05
N GLU A 78 -2.64 7.05 12.37
CA GLU A 78 -1.20 6.99 12.11
C GLU A 78 -0.75 7.95 11.00
N ALA A 79 -1.60 8.23 10.01
CA ALA A 79 -1.34 9.24 8.99
C ALA A 79 -1.23 10.66 9.57
N GLY A 80 -1.89 10.91 10.71
CA GLY A 80 -1.94 12.22 11.35
C GLY A 80 -2.82 13.22 10.60
N GLU A 81 -2.70 14.48 10.99
CA GLU A 81 -3.39 15.58 10.31
C GLU A 81 -2.73 15.88 8.96
N VAL A 82 -3.57 16.10 7.95
CA VAL A 82 -3.13 16.53 6.61
C VAL A 82 -3.37 18.03 6.51
N GLU A 83 -2.28 18.76 6.33
CA GLU A 83 -2.27 20.22 6.22
C GLU A 83 -2.78 20.65 4.84
N ASP A 84 -3.44 21.81 4.77
CA ASP A 84 -3.84 22.39 3.49
C ASP A 84 -2.61 22.77 2.65
N GLY A 85 -2.70 22.55 1.34
CA GLY A 85 -1.60 22.79 0.40
C GLY A 85 -0.49 21.73 0.39
N LEU A 86 -0.54 20.69 1.24
CA LEU A 86 0.41 19.57 1.20
C LEU A 86 0.30 18.83 -0.14
N THR A 87 1.42 18.57 -0.79
CA THR A 87 1.41 17.85 -2.07
C THR A 87 1.25 16.34 -1.86
N ARG A 88 0.74 15.65 -2.88
CA ARG A 88 0.60 14.19 -2.88
C ARG A 88 1.93 13.47 -2.64
N GLY A 89 3.02 13.95 -3.25
CA GLY A 89 4.36 13.38 -3.07
C GLY A 89 4.89 13.55 -1.64
N GLU A 90 4.70 14.72 -1.03
CA GLU A 90 5.07 14.95 0.36
C GLU A 90 4.26 14.07 1.31
N LEU A 91 2.95 13.95 1.08
CA LEU A 91 2.11 13.06 1.86
C LEU A 91 2.51 11.60 1.66
N ALA A 92 2.82 11.16 0.44
CA ALA A 92 3.26 9.79 0.16
C ALA A 92 4.48 9.40 1.01
N LEU A 93 5.47 10.28 1.14
CA LEU A 93 6.64 10.03 2.00
C LEU A 93 6.24 9.88 3.48
N ARG A 94 5.32 10.73 3.98
CA ARG A 94 4.81 10.61 5.36
C ARG A 94 4.07 9.29 5.56
N LEU A 95 3.22 8.91 4.60
CA LEU A 95 2.43 7.69 4.64
C LEU A 95 3.28 6.42 4.55
N ARG A 96 4.36 6.40 3.75
CA ARG A 96 5.30 5.27 3.72
C ARG A 96 5.94 5.04 5.09
N ARG A 97 6.47 6.08 5.71
CA ARG A 97 7.05 5.99 7.07
C ARG A 97 6.03 5.54 8.11
N ALA A 98 4.79 6.00 7.98
CA ALA A 98 3.68 5.57 8.83
C ALA A 98 3.37 4.08 8.67
N ALA A 99 3.33 3.60 7.43
CA ALA A 99 3.12 2.19 7.13
C ALA A 99 4.26 1.29 7.65
N GLU A 100 5.53 1.70 7.52
CA GLU A 100 6.68 0.99 8.10
C GLU A 100 6.55 0.83 9.62
N ARG A 101 6.15 1.90 10.33
CA ARG A 101 5.91 1.83 11.80
C ARG A 101 4.80 0.86 12.18
N LEU A 102 3.85 0.62 11.29
CA LEU A 102 2.76 -0.34 11.50
C LEU A 102 3.17 -1.79 11.17
N GLY A 103 4.41 -2.01 10.73
CA GLY A 103 4.93 -3.32 10.35
C GLY A 103 4.60 -3.72 8.91
N CYS A 104 4.27 -2.75 8.04
CA CYS A 104 4.17 -3.00 6.61
C CYS A 104 5.58 -3.02 6.01
N GLU A 105 6.01 -4.18 5.55
CA GLU A 105 7.25 -4.36 4.80
C GLU A 105 6.91 -4.48 3.32
N TRP A 106 7.47 -3.60 2.49
CA TRP A 106 7.49 -3.83 1.04
C TRP A 106 8.75 -4.61 0.70
N ASP A 107 8.59 -5.55 -0.22
CA ASP A 107 9.75 -6.10 -0.90
C ASP A 107 10.28 -4.99 -1.82
N ASP A 108 11.25 -4.20 -1.34
CA ASP A 108 11.92 -3.15 -2.12
C ASP A 108 12.61 -3.71 -3.38
N ASN A 109 12.64 -5.03 -3.54
CA ASN A 109 12.98 -5.74 -4.76
C ASN A 109 11.85 -5.68 -5.80
N GLY A 110 11.41 -4.47 -6.17
CA GLY A 110 10.84 -4.28 -7.52
C GLY A 110 11.80 -4.89 -8.55
N PRO A 111 11.33 -5.39 -9.72
CA PRO A 111 12.17 -6.17 -10.63
C PRO A 111 13.33 -5.33 -11.18
N MET A 112 14.45 -5.32 -10.45
CA MET A 112 15.70 -4.63 -10.76
C MET A 112 16.57 -5.51 -11.65
N ILE A 113 15.94 -6.22 -12.60
CA ILE A 113 16.65 -6.84 -13.70
C ILE A 113 16.20 -6.08 -14.95
N PRO A 114 17.03 -5.17 -15.48
CA PRO A 114 16.87 -4.73 -16.85
C PRO A 114 16.75 -5.98 -17.71
N ARG A 115 15.59 -6.20 -18.32
CA ARG A 115 15.45 -7.24 -19.35
C ARG A 115 16.29 -6.78 -20.54
N ILE A 116 17.59 -7.07 -20.48
CA ILE A 116 18.48 -6.99 -21.64
C ILE A 116 17.79 -7.86 -22.70
N PRO A 117 17.43 -7.30 -23.88
CA PRO A 117 16.88 -8.11 -24.95
C PRO A 117 17.91 -9.21 -25.23
N ILE A 118 17.51 -10.47 -25.02
CA ILE A 118 18.31 -11.62 -25.40
C ILE A 118 18.61 -11.44 -26.89
N PRO A 119 19.88 -11.24 -27.31
CA PRO A 119 20.20 -11.15 -28.72
C PRO A 119 19.68 -12.42 -29.37
N GLY A 120 18.87 -12.26 -30.42
CA GLY A 120 18.22 -13.36 -31.13
C GLY A 120 19.20 -14.47 -31.53
N PRO A 121 18.68 -15.65 -31.91
CA PRO A 121 19.48 -16.86 -32.11
C PRO A 121 20.75 -16.59 -32.91
N ARG A 122 21.92 -16.93 -32.32
CA ARG A 122 23.21 -16.90 -33.00
C ARG A 122 23.06 -17.67 -34.31
N ARG A 123 23.21 -17.00 -35.45
CA ARG A 123 23.49 -17.68 -36.71
C ARG A 123 24.77 -18.50 -36.50
N SER A 124 24.65 -19.82 -36.53
CA SER A 124 25.84 -20.68 -36.61
C SER A 124 26.50 -20.41 -37.95
N PRO A 125 27.82 -20.14 -38.00
CA PRO A 125 28.51 -20.03 -39.27
C PRO A 125 28.48 -21.38 -39.97
N GLU A 126 28.07 -21.35 -41.24
CA GLU A 126 28.16 -22.45 -42.19
C GLU A 126 29.59 -22.98 -42.23
N ASN A 127 29.72 -24.30 -42.21
CA ASN A 127 30.99 -25.02 -42.22
C ASN A 127 31.42 -25.26 -43.68
N PRO A 128 32.54 -24.69 -44.19
CA PRO A 128 33.08 -25.07 -45.49
C PRO A 128 34.28 -26.00 -45.27
N GLN A 129 34.05 -27.29 -45.27
CA GLN A 129 35.08 -28.33 -45.45
C GLN A 129 34.54 -29.34 -46.47
N GLY A 130 35.20 -29.68 -47.57
CA GLY A 130 36.49 -29.26 -48.09
C GLY A 130 36.62 -29.75 -49.54
N VAL A 131 37.37 -29.00 -50.35
CA VAL A 131 37.87 -29.46 -51.64
C VAL A 131 39.16 -30.22 -51.34
N THR A 132 39.21 -31.50 -51.70
CA THR A 132 40.48 -32.26 -51.79
C THR A 132 40.62 -32.78 -53.22
N GLN A 133 41.81 -32.53 -53.77
CA GLN A 133 42.35 -33.16 -54.98
C GLN A 133 42.75 -34.60 -54.69
#